data_AF-A0A291BB64-F1
#
_entry.id   AF-A0A291BB64-F1
#
_cell.length_a   1.000
_cell.length_b   1.000
_cell.length_c   1.000
_cell.angle_alpha   90.00
_cell.angle_beta   90.00
_cell.angle_gamma   90.00
#
_symmetry.space_group_name_H-M   'P 1'
#
loop_
_entity.id
_entity.type
_entity.pdbx_description
1 polymer ?
#
loop_
_entity_poly.entity_id
_entity_poly.type
_entity_poly.pdbx_seq_one_letter_code
_entity_poly.pdbx_strand_id
1 'polypeptide(L)' 'MVSYHHYSWISKRATTVNASFKTKTNSIILHLAMDARGLKVYGESK' A
#
# COMPACT_ATOMS: atom_id res chain seq x y z
N MET A 1 17.31 -6.64 -5.03
CA MET A 1 16.72 -7.45 -6.12
C MET A 1 16.28 -8.78 -5.51
N VAL A 2 14.98 -9.08 -5.49
CA VAL A 2 14.46 -10.32 -4.89
C VAL A 2 14.59 -11.42 -5.94
N SER A 3 15.42 -12.43 -5.68
CA SER A 3 15.61 -13.57 -6.58
C SER A 3 14.35 -14.46 -6.61
N TYR A 4 14.10 -15.15 -7.73
CA TYR A 4 12.89 -15.95 -7.99
C TYR A 4 12.52 -16.93 -6.86
N HIS A 5 13.53 -17.52 -6.21
CA HIS A 5 13.34 -18.44 -5.08
C HIS A 5 12.69 -17.75 -3.87
N HIS A 6 13.04 -16.50 -3.62
CA HIS A 6 12.52 -15.71 -2.51
C HIS A 6 11.09 -15.25 -2.80
N TYR A 7 10.76 -14.94 -4.06
CA TYR A 7 9.39 -14.60 -4.46
C TYR A 7 8.41 -15.78 -4.28
N SER A 8 8.82 -17.00 -4.65
CA SER A 8 8.00 -18.21 -4.47
C SER A 8 7.69 -18.52 -2.99
N TRP A 9 8.63 -18.26 -2.08
CA TRP A 9 8.41 -18.45 -0.65
C TRP A 9 7.51 -17.37 -0.04
N ILE A 10 7.69 -16.10 -0.47
CA ILE A 10 6.84 -14.98 -0.02
C ILE A 10 5.39 -15.22 -0.45
N SER A 11 5.14 -15.60 -1.71
CA SER A 11 3.78 -15.81 -2.21
C SER A 11 3.05 -16.93 -1.45
N LYS A 12 3.76 -17.99 -1.04
CA LYS A 12 3.19 -19.09 -0.24
C LYS A 12 2.75 -18.67 1.17
N ARG A 13 3.34 -17.60 1.73
CA ARG A 13 3.02 -17.06 3.06
C ARG A 13 2.19 -15.77 2.99
N ALA A 14 2.01 -15.20 1.81
CA ALA A 14 1.23 -13.99 1.62
C ALA A 14 -0.24 -14.31 1.92
N THR A 15 -0.82 -13.59 2.87
CA THR A 15 -2.24 -13.64 3.19
C THR A 15 -2.92 -12.37 2.70
N THR A 16 -4.09 -12.54 2.09
CA THR A 16 -4.94 -11.40 1.73
C THR A 16 -5.53 -10.82 3.01
N VAL A 17 -5.26 -9.54 3.25
CA VAL A 17 -5.84 -8.79 4.36
C VAL A 17 -6.71 -7.68 3.80
N ASN A 18 -7.89 -7.49 4.40
CA ASN A 18 -8.78 -6.40 4.02
C ASN A 18 -8.46 -5.18 4.90
N ALA A 19 -8.00 -4.10 4.29
CA ALA A 19 -7.71 -2.84 4.97
C ALA A 19 -8.71 -1.77 4.54
N SER A 20 -9.30 -1.08 5.51
CA SER A 20 -10.20 0.06 5.26
C SER A 20 -9.58 1.32 5.87
N PHE A 21 -9.55 2.39 5.09
CA PHE A 21 -8.96 3.67 5.49
C PHE A 21 -10.05 4.73 5.53
N LYS A 22 -10.19 5.40 6.68
CA LYS A 22 -11.01 6.60 6.81
C LYS A 22 -10.09 7.82 6.71
N THR A 23 -10.28 8.60 5.66
CA THR A 23 -9.49 9.81 5.41
C THR A 23 -10.21 10.99 6.04
N LYS A 24 -9.48 11.84 6.78
CA LYS A 24 -10.05 13.05 7.42
C LYS A 24 -10.13 14.25 6.46
N THR A 25 -9.66 14.09 5.24
CA THR A 25 -9.58 15.15 4.24
C THR A 25 -10.90 15.21 3.46
N ASN A 26 -11.49 16.40 3.36
CA ASN A 26 -12.65 16.66 2.50
C ASN A 26 -12.28 16.75 1.00
N SER A 27 -11.00 16.55 0.68
CA SER A 27 -10.45 16.62 -0.66
C SER A 27 -10.29 15.22 -1.30
N ILE A 28 -10.21 15.22 -2.62
CA ILE A 28 -10.02 14.01 -3.43
C ILE A 28 -8.58 13.54 -3.28
N ILE A 29 -8.40 12.27 -2.89
CA ILE A 29 -7.09 11.62 -2.90
C ILE A 29 -6.81 11.14 -4.32
N LEU A 30 -5.91 11.83 -5.01
CA LEU A 30 -5.55 11.51 -6.38
C LEU A 30 -4.58 10.33 -6.46
N HIS A 31 -3.64 10.25 -5.52
CA HIS A 31 -2.60 9.21 -5.50
C HIS A 31 -2.33 8.70 -4.08
N LEU A 32 -2.55 7.39 -3.89
CA LEU A 32 -2.26 6.68 -2.66
C LEU A 32 -1.12 5.67 -2.90
N ALA A 33 -0.04 5.80 -2.13
CA ALA A 33 1.11 4.91 -2.23
C ALA A 33 1.35 4.18 -0.91
N MET A 34 1.55 2.87 -0.96
CA MET A 34 1.93 2.05 0.19
C MET A 34 3.40 1.66 0.05
N ASP A 35 4.21 2.02 1.05
CA ASP A 35 5.59 1.56 1.18
C ASP A 35 5.74 0.60 2.37
N ALA A 36 6.88 -0.07 2.49
CA ALA A 36 7.15 -1.03 3.56
C ALA A 36 7.13 -0.41 4.98
N ARG A 37 7.14 0.93 5.10
CA ARG A 37 7.06 1.65 6.37
C ARG A 37 5.66 2.20 6.65
N GLY A 38 4.82 2.37 5.64
CA GLY A 38 3.45 2.86 5.81
C GLY A 38 2.83 3.46 4.55
N LEU A 39 1.69 4.14 4.76
CA LEU A 39 0.87 4.76 3.72
C LEU A 39 1.27 6.23 3.56
N LYS A 40 1.49 6.68 2.31
CA LYS A 40 1.74 8.09 1.98
C LYS A 40 0.69 8.60 1.00
N VAL A 41 0.16 9.79 1.31
CA VAL A 41 -0.79 10.53 0.47
C VAL A 41 -0.01 11.60 -0.30
N TYR A 42 -0.23 11.68 -1.61
CA TYR A 42 0.36 12.70 -2.46
C TYR A 42 -0.72 13.44 -3.24
N GLY A 43 -0.56 14.75 -3.41
CA GLY A 43 -1.45 15.58 -4.23
C GLY A 43 -2.81 15.86 -3.56
N GLU A 44 -2.81 16.34 -2.32
CA GLU A 44 -4.02 16.89 -1.71
C GLU A 44 -4.44 18.14 -2.50
N SER A 45 -5.48 18.03 -3.32
CA SER A 45 -6.06 19.19 -4.00
C SER A 45 -6.77 20.06 -2.96
N LYS A 46 -6.38 21.33 -2.92
CA LYS A 46 -6.88 22.33 -1.98
C LYS A 46 -8.26 22.84 -2.37
#